data_AF-A0A953EF24-F1
#
_entry.id   AF-A0A953EF24-F1
#
_cell.length_a   1.000
_cell.length_b   1.000
_cell.length_c   1.000
_cell.angle_alpha   90.00
_cell.angle_beta   90.00
_cell.angle_gamma   90.00
#
_symmetry.space_group_name_H-M   'P 1'
#
loop_
_entity.id
_entity.type
_entity.pdbx_description
1 polymer ?
#
loop_
_entity_poly.entity_id
_entity_poly.type
_entity_poly.pdbx_seq_one_letter_code
_entity_poly.pdbx_strand_id
1 'polypeptide(L)' 'MKPLIGISCCVKPFGVFATPNHAASDSYVRVVLGPVGGIPVLLPAAGEVLASEILPRLDGL' A
#
# COMPACT_ATOMS: atom_id res chain seq x y z
N MET A 1 -14.62 11.04 -9.57
CA MET A 1 -13.25 10.98 -8.97
C MET A 1 -12.80 9.53 -9.01
N LYS A 2 -11.49 9.24 -9.11
CA LYS A 2 -10.99 7.85 -9.04
C LYS A 2 -10.92 7.40 -7.58
N PRO A 3 -11.30 6.16 -7.22
CA PRO A 3 -11.24 5.68 -5.84
C PRO A 3 -9.80 5.53 -5.36
N LEU A 4 -9.53 5.89 -4.11
CA LEU A 4 -8.24 5.73 -3.44
C LEU A 4 -8.16 4.34 -2.81
N ILE A 5 -7.33 3.47 -3.37
CA ILE A 5 -7.21 2.06 -2.96
C ILE A 5 -5.91 1.87 -2.19
N GLY A 6 -6.03 1.55 -0.90
CA GLY A 6 -4.90 1.17 -0.06
C GLY A 6 -4.30 -0.16 -0.52
N ILE A 7 -2.97 -0.29 -0.39
CA ILE A 7 -2.25 -1.54 -0.59
C ILE A 7 -1.38 -1.74 0.64
N SER A 8 -1.69 -2.75 1.46
CA SER A 8 -0.91 -3.07 2.65
C SER A 8 0.52 -3.51 2.27
N CYS A 9 1.53 -2.86 2.84
CA CYS A 9 2.92 -3.27 2.65
C CYS A 9 3.29 -4.43 3.58
N CYS A 10 4.11 -5.36 3.08
CA CYS A 10 4.82 -6.33 3.92
C CYS A 10 6.20 -5.78 4.30
N VAL A 11 6.77 -6.26 5.41
CA VAL A 11 8.21 -6.06 5.67
C VAL A 11 9.01 -7.07 4.87
N LYS A 12 9.95 -6.61 4.05
CA LYS A 12 10.86 -7.45 3.27
C LYS A 12 12.31 -6.95 3.41
N PRO A 13 13.30 -7.86 3.49
CA PRO A 13 14.71 -7.49 3.47
C PRO A 13 15.13 -7.10 2.04
N PHE A 14 15.90 -6.03 1.90
CA PHE A 14 16.52 -5.64 0.62
C PHE A 14 18.02 -5.35 0.76
N GLY A 15 18.75 -5.58 -0.34
CA GLY A 15 20.18 -5.30 -0.45
C GLY A 15 21.07 -6.27 0.33
N VAL A 16 22.38 -6.01 0.29
CA VAL A 16 23.42 -6.85 0.93
C VAL A 16 23.24 -6.93 2.44
N PHE A 17 22.71 -5.88 3.06
CA PHE A 17 22.52 -5.79 4.51
C PHE A 17 21.12 -6.23 4.97
N ALA A 18 20.28 -6.76 4.06
CA ALA A 18 18.92 -7.19 4.38
C ALA A 18 18.08 -6.12 5.11
N THR A 19 18.28 -4.84 4.76
CA THR A 19 17.59 -3.71 5.40
C THR A 19 16.07 -3.91 5.32
N PRO A 20 15.34 -3.84 6.44
CA PRO A 20 13.90 -4.03 6.43
C PRO A 20 13.22 -2.86 5.71
N ASN A 21 12.39 -3.17 4.72
CA ASN A 21 11.62 -2.20 3.96
C ASN A 21 10.15 -2.60 3.95
N HIS A 22 9.26 -1.61 3.98
CA HIS A 22 7.84 -1.82 3.74
C HIS A 22 7.61 -1.80 2.23
N ALA A 23 7.21 -2.93 1.67
CA ALA A 23 7.13 -3.13 0.23
C ALA A 23 5.87 -3.91 -0.16
N ALA A 24 5.36 -3.59 -1.35
CA ALA A 24 4.28 -4.31 -2.02
C ALA A 24 4.75 -4.75 -3.41
N SER A 25 4.15 -5.82 -3.96
CA SER A 25 4.42 -6.24 -5.34
C SER A 25 3.89 -5.21 -6.33
N ASP A 26 4.66 -4.92 -7.39
CA ASP A 26 4.24 -4.04 -8.50
C ASP A 26 2.95 -4.54 -9.17
N SER A 27 2.68 -5.85 -9.12
CA SER A 27 1.44 -6.42 -9.65
C SER A 27 0.19 -5.80 -9.03
N TYR A 28 0.22 -5.48 -7.72
CA TYR A 28 -0.92 -4.86 -7.05
C TYR A 28 -1.15 -3.44 -7.54
N VAL A 29 -0.06 -2.67 -7.69
CA VAL A 29 -0.10 -1.31 -8.23
C VAL A 29 -0.67 -1.31 -9.65
N ARG A 30 -0.20 -2.22 -10.51
CA ARG A 30 -0.67 -2.33 -11.90
C ARG A 30 -2.14 -2.73 -12.00
N VAL A 31 -2.62 -3.64 -11.15
CA VAL A 31 -4.03 -4.03 -11.14
C VAL A 31 -4.91 -2.84 -10.72
N VAL A 32 -4.50 -2.07 -9.71
CA VAL A 32 -5.24 -0.89 -9.27
C VAL A 32 -5.27 0.19 -10.36
N LEU A 33 -4.14 0.47 -11.01
CA LEU A 33 -4.05 1.45 -12.09
C LEU A 33 -4.81 1.04 -13.35
N GLY A 34 -4.83 -0.26 -13.66
CA GLY A 34 -5.44 -0.82 -14.87
C GLY A 34 -6.89 -1.25 -14.65
N PRO A 35 -7.17 -2.55 -14.49
CA PRO A 35 -8.53 -3.09 -14.40
C PRO A 35 -9.45 -2.42 -13.37
N VAL A 36 -8.93 -1.98 -12.22
CA VAL A 36 -9.73 -1.32 -11.18
C VAL A 36 -9.97 0.17 -11.50
N GLY A 37 -9.04 0.82 -12.23
CA GLY A 37 -9.11 2.24 -12.55
C GLY A 37 -8.98 3.19 -11.35
N GLY A 38 -8.41 2.72 -10.24
CA GLY A 38 -8.23 3.47 -8.99
C GLY A 38 -6.88 4.20 -8.88
N ILE A 39 -6.68 4.86 -7.75
CA ILE A 39 -5.41 5.48 -7.34
C ILE A 39 -4.81 4.58 -6.26
N PRO A 40 -3.69 3.88 -6.53
CA PRO A 40 -3.04 3.05 -5.52
C PRO A 40 -2.32 3.91 -4.47
N VAL A 41 -2.46 3.53 -3.20
CA VAL A 41 -1.72 4.12 -2.07
C VAL A 41 -1.02 3.01 -1.31
N LEU A 42 0.30 3.04 -1.27
CA LEU A 42 1.07 2.13 -0.42
C LEU A 42 0.86 2.54 1.03
N LEU A 43 0.25 1.66 1.84
CA LEU A 43 -0.04 1.98 3.23
C LEU A 43 1.21 1.84 4.09
N PRO A 44 1.46 2.82 4.97
CA PRO A 44 2.74 2.96 5.64
C PRO A 44 2.98 1.96 6.77
N ALA A 45 4.26 1.86 7.11
CA ALA A 45 4.88 1.17 8.25
C ALA A 45 4.31 1.50 9.64
N ALA A 46 3.56 2.61 9.77
CA ALA A 46 3.07 3.08 11.06
C ALA A 46 2.10 2.09 11.75
N GLY A 47 1.66 1.06 11.02
CA GLY A 47 0.93 -0.07 11.56
C GLY A 47 -0.43 0.32 12.10
N GLU A 48 -0.91 -0.42 13.09
CA GLU A 48 -2.23 -0.22 13.68
C GLU A 48 -2.40 1.16 14.33
N VAL A 49 -1.30 1.82 14.72
CA VAL A 49 -1.31 3.12 15.41
C VAL A 49 -2.02 4.20 14.61
N LEU A 50 -1.89 4.18 13.28
CA LEU A 50 -2.55 5.17 12.40
C LEU A 50 -3.72 4.58 11.61
N ALA A 51 -4.09 3.32 11.82
CA ALA A 51 -5.12 2.65 11.03
C ALA A 51 -6.48 3.38 11.13
N SER A 52 -6.88 3.77 12.33
CA SER A 52 -8.15 4.51 12.55
C SER A 52 -8.18 5.87 11.87
N GLU A 53 -7.02 6.49 11.65
CA GLU A 53 -6.93 7.77 10.94
C GLU A 53 -6.88 7.59 9.43
N ILE A 54 -6.19 6.55 8.95
CA ILE A 54 -5.96 6.34 7.52
C ILE A 54 -7.16 5.68 6.84
N LEU A 55 -7.74 4.64 7.45
CA LEU A 55 -8.81 3.84 6.83
C LEU A 55 -10.02 4.68 6.40
N PRO A 56 -10.51 5.68 7.16
CA PRO A 56 -11.62 6.53 6.72
C PRO A 56 -11.33 7.40 5.49
N ARG A 57 -10.07 7.51 5.07
CA ARG A 57 -9.63 8.31 3.92
C ARG A 57 -9.46 7.48 2.65
N LEU A 58 -9.62 6.16 2.74
CA LEU A 58 -9.52 5.23 1.62
C LEU A 58 -10.90 4.79 1.16
N ASP A 59 -11.05 4.57 -0.14
CA ASP A 59 -12.27 4.02 -0.74
C ASP A 59 -12.22 2.48 -0.85
N GLY A 60 -11.05 1.88 -0.60
CA GLY A 60 -10.82 0.45 -0.56
C GLY A 60 -9.46 0.10 0.04
N LEU A 61 -9.27 -1.17 0.39
CA LEU A 61 -8.04 -1.74 0.98
C LEU A 61 -7.67 -3.05 0.30
#